data_AF-A0A814RE77-F1
#
_entry.id   AF-A0A814RE77-F1
#
_cell.length_a   1.000
_cell.length_b   1.000
_cell.length_c   1.000
_cell.angle_alpha   90.00
_cell.angle_beta   90.00
_cell.angle_gamma   90.00
#
_symmetry.space_group_name_H-M   'P 1'
#
loop_
_entity.id
_entity.type
_entity.pdbx_description
1 polymer ?
#
loop_
_entity_poly.entity_id
_entity_poly.type
_entity_poly.pdbx_seq_one_letter_code
_entity_poly.pdbx_strand_id
1 'polypeptide(L)'
;MAGHHVTVYEASNHLGGRILTHRIPNKGFITELGAMRLPLKQHPLTNIYVKERYKLKVTPFVGYDSNALFYINGHRRTFNERIVPEENGFNVYEREKNKTVSDLWNDAMKSVTYTSYDDLKAKYDKYSIEGYFLEHENMSRGAIDFISLMYNVDMQTSLIEMVRSTVILTLNPEYTQIDGGFNLLTDEFERNCKNVPNGRCNIYTNTRVKEVHYMENPNNSSIRPWVRLVIGENSTAIRFDSVIVSTTARAASLIEFEPRSLFVDKYRAWRQLHYDCATKIAHSFSRSFWRDENIQGGYSITDLPIRAQQIPDQSRMHITTDRGSLTAEKIIFLPGAFTKTMMSTLGLNLSINLYELPSAVHFYRSQSSSNLTVSTWSFTSTNSDHYAGFPQDQSNYLRIEPRINPTTMQTINSPLDLTNKPDQQILDRMLTWIGQHLSQTVDLTNPIMPTDTMLDSMLSDKGFILDYIPGFEQKLVLGTDSWSSIQYMPAFAEILARLVLTNGSSTCKINNDRFAKLDENNNDNQH
;
A
#
# COMPACT_ATOMS: atom_id res chain seq x y z
N MET A 1 -1.92 -27.15 19.54
CA MET A 1 -2.43 -28.26 18.69
C MET A 1 -2.80 -29.43 19.58
N ALA A 2 -3.92 -30.10 19.30
CA ALA A 2 -4.46 -31.17 20.15
C ALA A 2 -3.72 -32.53 20.08
N GLY A 3 -2.56 -32.58 19.41
CA GLY A 3 -1.70 -33.77 19.37
C GLY A 3 -1.83 -34.65 18.13
N HIS A 4 -2.84 -34.44 17.29
CA HIS A 4 -3.11 -35.25 16.09
C HIS A 4 -2.03 -35.11 15.00
N HIS A 5 -1.92 -36.16 14.17
CA HIS A 5 -1.22 -36.13 12.89
C HIS A 5 -2.21 -35.73 11.79
N VAL A 6 -1.96 -34.59 11.16
CA VAL A 6 -2.85 -33.96 10.18
C VAL A 6 -2.18 -33.97 8.81
N THR A 7 -2.93 -34.38 7.80
CA THR A 7 -2.54 -34.24 6.39
C THR A 7 -3.64 -33.49 5.65
N VAL A 8 -3.28 -32.43 4.95
CA VAL A 8 -4.17 -31.60 4.13
C VAL A 8 -3.89 -31.90 2.66
N TYR A 9 -4.94 -32.25 1.91
CA TYR A 9 -4.88 -32.41 0.46
C TYR A 9 -5.64 -31.27 -0.21
N GLU A 10 -4.94 -30.51 -1.04
CA GLU A 10 -5.47 -29.39 -1.81
C GLU A 10 -5.37 -29.73 -3.31
N ALA A 11 -6.49 -29.60 -4.01
CA ALA A 11 -6.58 -29.99 -5.41
C ALA A 11 -5.83 -29.03 -6.35
N SER A 12 -5.80 -27.73 -6.02
CA SER A 12 -5.10 -26.72 -6.80
C SER A 12 -3.63 -26.60 -6.41
N ASN A 13 -2.90 -25.72 -7.11
CA ASN A 13 -1.49 -25.45 -6.84
C ASN A 13 -1.25 -24.44 -5.70
N HIS A 14 -2.30 -23.95 -5.01
CA HIS A 14 -2.18 -22.92 -3.98
C HIS A 14 -3.15 -23.18 -2.81
N LEU A 15 -2.84 -22.60 -1.65
CA LEU A 15 -3.72 -22.63 -0.49
C LEU A 15 -4.60 -21.38 -0.44
N GLY A 16 -5.75 -21.49 0.21
CA GLY A 16 -6.67 -20.36 0.45
C GLY A 16 -7.97 -20.41 -0.33
N GLY A 17 -8.03 -21.21 -1.39
CA GLY A 17 -9.25 -21.40 -2.18
C GLY A 17 -9.76 -20.09 -2.75
N ARG A 18 -10.86 -19.55 -2.22
CA ARG A 18 -11.44 -18.27 -2.67
C ARG A 18 -10.73 -17.04 -2.09
N ILE A 19 -9.79 -17.20 -1.16
CA ILE A 19 -8.91 -16.12 -0.72
C ILE A 19 -7.72 -16.11 -1.67
N LEU A 20 -7.72 -15.16 -2.61
CA LEU A 20 -6.71 -15.09 -3.66
C LEU A 20 -6.30 -13.63 -3.92
N THR A 21 -5.05 -13.34 -3.59
CA THR A 21 -4.40 -12.07 -3.89
C THR A 21 -3.52 -12.26 -5.12
N HIS A 22 -3.80 -11.51 -6.18
CA HIS A 22 -2.96 -11.48 -7.37
C HIS A 22 -1.92 -10.36 -7.25
N ARG A 23 -0.64 -10.69 -7.46
CA ARG A 23 0.47 -9.73 -7.43
C ARG A 23 0.93 -9.47 -8.86
N ILE A 24 0.92 -8.22 -9.28
CA ILE A 24 1.35 -7.83 -10.63
C ILE A 24 2.89 -7.78 -10.67
N PRO A 25 3.55 -8.66 -11.45
CA PRO A 25 5.02 -8.70 -11.50
C PRO A 25 5.62 -7.35 -11.89
N ASN A 26 6.78 -7.02 -11.30
CA ASN A 26 7.58 -5.83 -11.64
C ASN A 26 6.90 -4.47 -11.42
N LYS A 27 5.72 -4.43 -10.78
CA LYS A 27 4.98 -3.19 -10.51
C LYS A 27 4.66 -2.96 -9.04
N GLY A 28 4.87 -3.96 -8.17
CA GLY A 28 4.61 -3.84 -6.74
C GLY A 28 3.13 -3.71 -6.35
N PHE A 29 2.20 -3.83 -7.32
CA PHE A 29 0.77 -3.75 -7.06
C PHE A 29 0.17 -5.12 -6.75
N ILE A 30 -0.84 -5.11 -5.88
CA ILE A 30 -1.67 -6.28 -5.58
C ILE A 30 -3.12 -5.98 -5.90
N THR A 31 -3.90 -7.02 -6.21
CA THR A 31 -5.35 -6.94 -6.33
C THR A 31 -6.00 -8.18 -5.72
N GLU A 32 -7.11 -8.00 -5.02
CA GLU A 32 -7.84 -9.08 -4.39
C GLU A 32 -8.91 -9.64 -5.32
N LEU A 33 -8.72 -10.88 -5.76
CA LEU A 33 -9.66 -11.59 -6.63
C LEU A 33 -10.83 -12.20 -5.86
N GLY A 34 -10.72 -12.29 -4.53
CA GLY A 34 -11.75 -12.82 -3.64
C GLY A 34 -12.05 -11.90 -2.46
N ALA A 35 -11.76 -12.37 -1.24
CA ALA A 35 -11.94 -11.58 -0.03
C ALA A 35 -11.10 -10.29 -0.07
N MET A 36 -11.70 -9.15 0.31
CA MET A 36 -11.01 -7.83 0.27
C MET A 36 -11.21 -6.98 1.51
N ARG A 37 -12.10 -7.38 2.43
CA ARG A 37 -12.41 -6.63 3.66
C ARG A 37 -12.89 -7.54 4.78
N LEU A 38 -12.63 -7.15 6.04
CA LEU A 38 -12.96 -7.86 7.27
C LEU A 38 -13.61 -6.92 8.30
N PRO A 39 -14.82 -7.22 8.79
CA PRO A 39 -15.41 -6.53 9.94
C PRO A 39 -14.90 -7.17 11.24
N LEU A 40 -13.65 -6.87 11.62
CA LEU A 40 -12.97 -7.59 12.70
C LEU A 40 -13.65 -7.44 14.08
N LYS A 41 -14.38 -6.35 14.32
CA LYS A 41 -15.16 -6.15 15.54
C LYS A 41 -16.30 -7.17 15.67
N GLN A 42 -16.97 -7.47 14.56
CA GLN A 42 -18.10 -8.40 14.49
C GLN A 42 -17.64 -9.85 14.27
N HIS A 43 -16.40 -10.08 13.81
CA HIS A 43 -15.86 -11.41 13.50
C HIS A 43 -14.72 -11.80 14.48
N PRO A 44 -15.03 -12.15 15.74
CA PRO A 44 -14.02 -12.37 16.78
C PRO A 44 -13.04 -13.49 16.45
N LEU A 45 -13.50 -14.60 15.86
CA LEU A 45 -12.63 -15.71 15.47
C LEU A 45 -11.62 -15.29 14.39
N THR A 46 -12.07 -14.52 13.40
CA THR A 46 -11.18 -14.02 12.36
C THR A 46 -10.18 -13.03 12.94
N ASN A 47 -10.64 -12.16 13.86
CA ASN A 47 -9.79 -11.21 14.56
C ASN A 47 -8.68 -11.88 15.39
N ILE A 48 -8.99 -12.96 16.11
CA ILE A 48 -7.99 -13.75 16.85
C ILE A 48 -6.90 -14.26 15.90
N TYR A 49 -7.27 -14.83 14.75
CA TYR A 49 -6.27 -15.31 13.79
C TYR A 49 -5.44 -14.18 13.20
N VAL A 50 -6.09 -13.12 12.71
CA VAL A 50 -5.45 -11.97 12.05
C VAL A 50 -4.52 -11.23 13.02
N LYS A 51 -5.05 -10.73 14.14
CA LYS A 51 -4.34 -9.79 15.01
C LYS A 51 -3.54 -10.46 16.12
N GLU A 52 -4.07 -11.52 16.73
CA GLU A 52 -3.45 -12.10 17.93
C GLU A 52 -2.48 -13.22 17.55
N ARG A 53 -2.94 -14.16 16.71
CA ARG A 53 -2.21 -15.39 16.41
C ARG A 53 -1.14 -15.20 15.34
N TYR A 54 -1.48 -14.50 14.26
CA TYR A 54 -0.57 -14.25 13.14
C TYR A 54 0.01 -12.85 13.14
N LYS A 55 -0.57 -11.92 13.91
CA LYS A 55 -0.09 -10.53 14.05
C LYS A 55 0.07 -9.84 12.70
N LEU A 56 -0.84 -10.12 11.78
CA LEU A 56 -0.87 -9.50 10.46
C LEU A 56 -1.18 -8.00 10.61
N LYS A 57 -0.46 -7.19 9.84
CA LYS A 57 -0.72 -5.76 9.75
C LYS A 57 -2.03 -5.54 9.00
N VAL A 58 -2.91 -4.73 9.59
CA VAL A 58 -4.21 -4.38 8.99
C VAL A 58 -4.36 -2.88 8.90
N THR A 59 -5.15 -2.45 7.93
CA THR A 59 -5.45 -1.03 7.68
C THR A 59 -6.95 -0.85 7.51
N PRO A 60 -7.49 0.37 7.72
CA PRO A 60 -8.87 0.66 7.37
C PRO A 60 -9.14 0.37 5.89
N PHE A 61 -10.35 -0.09 5.59
CA PHE A 61 -10.86 -0.26 4.24
C PHE A 61 -11.93 0.81 3.99
N VAL A 62 -11.70 1.69 3.02
CA VAL A 62 -12.65 2.74 2.65
C VAL A 62 -13.78 2.13 1.82
N GLY A 63 -14.91 1.88 2.48
CA GLY A 63 -16.11 1.32 1.85
C GLY A 63 -17.06 2.35 1.24
N TYR A 64 -16.91 3.62 1.60
CA TYR A 64 -17.78 4.71 1.15
C TYR A 64 -16.95 5.99 0.96
N ASP A 65 -17.24 6.70 -0.11
CA ASP A 65 -16.72 8.03 -0.41
C ASP A 65 -17.89 8.82 -0.99
N SER A 66 -18.20 9.97 -0.42
CA SER A 66 -19.36 10.75 -0.84
C SER A 66 -19.16 11.41 -2.21
N ASN A 67 -17.91 11.55 -2.66
CA ASN A 67 -17.57 11.98 -4.03
C ASN A 67 -17.63 10.83 -5.04
N ALA A 68 -17.76 9.57 -4.60
CA ALA A 68 -17.88 8.44 -5.52
C ALA A 68 -19.13 8.56 -6.40
N LEU A 69 -19.06 7.93 -7.57
CA LEU A 69 -20.00 8.16 -8.65
C LEU A 69 -21.21 7.23 -8.58
N PHE A 70 -22.31 7.78 -9.02
CA PHE A 70 -23.56 7.11 -9.29
C PHE A 70 -23.92 7.35 -10.76
N TYR A 71 -24.20 6.29 -11.53
CA TYR A 71 -24.64 6.40 -12.92
C TYR A 71 -25.79 5.42 -13.22
N ILE A 72 -27.03 5.90 -13.19
CA ILE A 72 -28.22 5.08 -13.46
C ILE A 72 -29.17 5.82 -14.40
N ASN A 73 -29.73 5.12 -15.38
CA ASN A 73 -30.66 5.64 -16.38
C ASN A 73 -30.14 6.91 -17.08
N GLY A 74 -28.82 7.00 -17.30
CA GLY A 74 -28.17 8.16 -17.92
C GLY A 74 -27.89 9.33 -16.98
N HIS A 75 -28.29 9.24 -15.70
CA HIS A 75 -28.03 10.28 -14.70
C HIS A 75 -26.71 10.02 -13.97
N ARG A 76 -25.73 10.90 -14.17
CA ARG A 76 -24.44 10.89 -13.47
C ARG A 76 -24.48 11.86 -12.27
N ARG A 77 -24.32 11.36 -11.05
CA ARG A 77 -24.32 12.14 -9.80
C ARG A 77 -23.25 11.63 -8.82
N THR A 78 -23.14 12.27 -7.67
CA THR A 78 -22.31 11.80 -6.54
C THR A 78 -23.17 11.41 -5.33
N PHE A 79 -22.63 10.62 -4.41
CA PHE A 79 -23.34 10.26 -3.16
C PHE A 79 -23.47 11.40 -2.14
N ASN A 80 -22.87 12.58 -2.39
CA ASN A 80 -23.15 13.81 -1.63
C ASN A 80 -24.57 14.33 -1.87
N GLU A 81 -25.19 13.92 -2.96
CA GLU A 81 -26.54 14.34 -3.32
C GLU A 81 -27.58 13.38 -2.71
N ARG A 82 -28.80 13.89 -2.52
CA ARG A 82 -29.93 13.04 -2.17
C ARG A 82 -30.36 12.26 -3.40
N ILE A 83 -30.29 10.93 -3.33
CA ILE A 83 -30.66 10.03 -4.43
C ILE A 83 -31.99 9.35 -4.10
N VAL A 84 -33.01 9.59 -4.93
CA VAL A 84 -34.37 9.05 -4.81
C VAL A 84 -34.80 8.41 -6.14
N PRO A 85 -35.68 7.39 -6.14
CA PRO A 85 -35.96 6.59 -7.34
C PRO A 85 -36.55 7.40 -8.51
N GLU A 86 -37.53 8.27 -8.25
CA GLU A 86 -38.26 8.98 -9.30
C GLU A 86 -37.40 9.99 -10.08
N GLU A 87 -36.40 10.59 -9.42
CA GLU A 87 -35.43 11.48 -10.07
C GLU A 87 -34.42 10.73 -10.95
N ASN A 88 -34.37 9.41 -10.81
CA ASN A 88 -33.44 8.54 -11.52
C ASN A 88 -34.19 7.56 -12.44
N GLY A 89 -35.42 7.92 -12.85
CA GLY A 89 -36.17 7.21 -13.89
C GLY A 89 -36.92 5.96 -13.44
N PHE A 90 -37.06 5.72 -12.13
CA PHE A 90 -37.85 4.61 -11.61
C PHE A 90 -39.31 5.02 -11.39
N ASN A 91 -40.24 4.22 -11.92
CA ASN A 91 -41.66 4.40 -11.65
C ASN A 91 -42.02 3.76 -10.30
N VAL A 92 -42.39 4.60 -9.33
CA VAL A 92 -42.69 4.19 -7.96
C VAL A 92 -44.04 4.72 -7.50
N TYR A 93 -44.61 4.12 -6.45
CA TYR A 93 -45.86 4.61 -5.88
C TYR A 93 -45.65 5.95 -5.16
N GLU A 94 -46.71 6.76 -5.01
CA GLU A 94 -46.63 8.05 -4.32
C GLU A 94 -46.05 7.96 -2.91
N ARG A 95 -46.32 6.85 -2.19
CA ARG A 95 -45.79 6.59 -0.83
C ARG A 95 -44.28 6.26 -0.79
N GLU A 96 -43.69 6.00 -1.95
CA GLU A 96 -42.28 5.63 -2.14
C GLU A 96 -41.45 6.79 -2.70
N LYS A 97 -42.10 7.82 -3.25
CA LYS A 97 -41.41 9.04 -3.70
C LYS A 97 -40.74 9.76 -2.55
N ASN A 98 -39.68 10.49 -2.86
CA ASN A 98 -38.84 11.21 -1.93
C ASN A 98 -38.18 10.32 -0.86
N LYS A 99 -38.15 9.00 -1.02
CA LYS A 99 -37.44 8.10 -0.10
C LYS A 99 -36.10 7.70 -0.68
N THR A 100 -35.05 7.80 0.13
CA THR A 100 -33.74 7.27 -0.24
C THR A 100 -33.76 5.75 -0.26
N VAL A 101 -32.74 5.12 -0.83
CA VAL A 101 -32.60 3.66 -0.77
C VAL A 101 -32.65 3.14 0.67
N SER A 102 -32.03 3.87 1.61
CA SER A 102 -32.03 3.53 3.04
C SER A 102 -33.42 3.61 3.65
N ASP A 103 -34.21 4.62 3.28
CA ASP A 103 -35.58 4.78 3.79
C ASP A 103 -36.48 3.63 3.29
N LEU A 104 -36.46 3.36 1.98
CA LEU A 104 -37.22 2.27 1.37
C LEU A 104 -36.85 0.92 1.99
N TRP A 105 -35.56 0.69 2.18
CA TRP A 105 -35.03 -0.51 2.82
C TRP A 105 -35.50 -0.66 4.26
N ASN A 106 -35.31 0.37 5.08
CA ASN A 106 -35.65 0.34 6.49
C ASN A 106 -37.16 0.17 6.71
N ASP A 107 -37.98 0.82 5.88
CA ASP A 107 -39.43 0.65 5.90
C ASP A 107 -39.83 -0.80 5.64
N ALA A 108 -39.27 -1.43 4.60
CA ALA A 108 -39.56 -2.82 4.24
C ALA A 108 -39.05 -3.82 5.31
N MET A 109 -37.85 -3.60 5.83
CA MET A 109 -37.24 -4.51 6.80
C MET A 109 -37.83 -4.38 8.21
N LYS A 110 -38.49 -3.27 8.54
CA LYS A 110 -39.15 -3.06 9.83
C LYS A 110 -40.23 -4.10 10.14
N SER A 111 -40.89 -4.61 9.10
CA SER A 111 -41.92 -5.65 9.20
C SER A 111 -41.35 -7.05 9.48
N VAL A 112 -40.04 -7.24 9.27
CA VAL A 112 -39.36 -8.51 9.54
C VAL A 112 -39.04 -8.62 11.03
N THR A 113 -39.81 -9.44 11.74
CA THR A 113 -39.70 -9.58 13.21
C THR A 113 -39.52 -11.03 13.63
N TYR A 114 -38.58 -11.27 14.54
CA TYR A 114 -38.24 -12.61 15.00
C TYR A 114 -37.74 -12.58 16.45
N THR A 115 -37.92 -13.69 17.14
CA THR A 115 -37.46 -13.89 18.53
C THR A 115 -36.21 -14.76 18.64
N SER A 116 -35.97 -15.60 17.62
CA SER A 116 -34.82 -16.48 17.49
C SER A 116 -34.51 -16.73 16.02
N TYR A 117 -33.37 -17.35 15.73
CA TYR A 117 -33.02 -17.74 14.36
C TYR A 117 -33.98 -18.80 13.80
N ASP A 118 -34.45 -19.74 14.64
CA ASP A 118 -35.41 -20.77 14.21
C ASP A 118 -36.77 -20.15 13.87
N ASP A 119 -37.21 -19.15 14.65
CA ASP A 119 -38.42 -18.36 14.37
C ASP A 119 -38.28 -17.58 13.05
N LEU A 120 -37.14 -16.92 12.84
CA LEU A 120 -36.82 -16.22 11.59
C LEU A 120 -36.89 -17.17 10.40
N LYS A 121 -36.24 -18.34 10.50
CA LYS A 121 -36.23 -19.34 9.43
C LYS A 121 -37.64 -19.86 9.14
N ALA A 122 -38.39 -20.24 10.16
CA ALA A 122 -39.74 -20.79 10.01
C ALA A 122 -40.70 -19.80 9.32
N LYS A 123 -40.58 -18.51 9.61
CA LYS A 123 -41.43 -17.46 9.02
C LYS A 123 -40.99 -17.05 7.61
N TYR A 124 -39.69 -16.85 7.41
CA TYR A 124 -39.20 -16.05 6.29
C TYR A 124 -38.31 -16.79 5.27
N ASP A 125 -37.77 -17.97 5.58
CA ASP A 125 -36.85 -18.70 4.66
C ASP A 125 -37.53 -19.15 3.35
N LYS A 126 -38.86 -19.20 3.34
CA LYS A 126 -39.67 -19.52 2.15
C LYS A 126 -39.77 -18.36 1.15
N TYR A 127 -39.36 -17.15 1.51
CA TYR A 127 -39.43 -15.98 0.65
C TYR A 127 -38.07 -15.62 0.07
N SER A 128 -38.05 -15.26 -1.22
CA SER A 128 -37.00 -14.40 -1.75
C SER A 128 -37.19 -12.96 -1.28
N ILE A 129 -36.15 -12.13 -1.42
CA ILE A 129 -36.25 -10.70 -1.09
C ILE A 129 -37.32 -10.02 -1.96
N GLU A 130 -37.30 -10.24 -3.28
CA GLU A 130 -38.33 -9.70 -4.20
C GLU A 130 -39.72 -10.17 -3.81
N GLY A 131 -39.89 -11.48 -3.57
CA GLY A 131 -41.19 -12.06 -3.23
C GLY A 131 -41.77 -11.47 -1.95
N TYR A 132 -40.93 -11.27 -0.94
CA TYR A 132 -41.35 -10.62 0.30
C TYR A 132 -41.73 -9.15 0.09
N PHE A 133 -40.91 -8.37 -0.63
CA PHE A 133 -41.18 -6.94 -0.89
C PHE A 133 -42.42 -6.72 -1.76
N LEU A 134 -42.67 -7.58 -2.74
CA LEU A 134 -43.87 -7.52 -3.57
C LEU A 134 -45.12 -7.95 -2.80
N GLU A 135 -45.10 -9.13 -2.17
CA GLU A 135 -46.32 -9.75 -1.65
C GLU A 135 -46.70 -9.24 -0.26
N HIS A 136 -45.72 -8.88 0.58
CA HIS A 136 -45.96 -8.52 1.99
C HIS A 136 -45.85 -7.01 2.21
N GLU A 137 -44.84 -6.36 1.63
CA GLU A 137 -44.65 -4.91 1.78
C GLU A 137 -45.40 -4.10 0.70
N ASN A 138 -45.95 -4.77 -0.32
CA ASN A 138 -46.68 -4.17 -1.45
C ASN A 138 -45.85 -3.09 -2.18
N MET A 139 -44.54 -3.29 -2.29
CA MET A 139 -43.64 -2.32 -2.92
C MET A 139 -43.80 -2.30 -4.44
N SER A 140 -43.59 -1.15 -5.06
CA SER A 140 -43.51 -1.09 -6.52
C SER A 140 -42.26 -1.81 -7.03
N ARG A 141 -42.33 -2.33 -8.26
CA ARG A 141 -41.16 -2.89 -8.94
C ARG A 141 -40.03 -1.87 -9.08
N GLY A 142 -40.35 -0.60 -9.36
CA GLY A 142 -39.35 0.45 -9.46
C GLY A 142 -38.58 0.68 -8.15
N ALA A 143 -39.24 0.59 -7.00
CA ALA A 143 -38.57 0.70 -5.70
C ALA A 143 -37.66 -0.51 -5.43
N ILE A 144 -38.13 -1.72 -5.78
CA ILE A 144 -37.34 -2.96 -5.64
C ILE A 144 -36.11 -2.93 -6.56
N ASP A 145 -36.27 -2.55 -7.83
CA ASP A 145 -35.17 -2.44 -8.79
C ASP A 145 -34.13 -1.41 -8.33
N PHE A 146 -34.60 -0.26 -7.81
CA PHE A 146 -33.74 0.77 -7.26
C PHE A 146 -32.93 0.27 -6.05
N ILE A 147 -33.55 -0.45 -5.12
CA ILE A 147 -32.84 -1.10 -4.00
C ILE A 147 -31.81 -2.11 -4.51
N SER A 148 -32.19 -2.97 -5.46
CA SER A 148 -31.31 -4.01 -6.00
C SER A 148 -30.05 -3.40 -6.62
N LEU A 149 -30.21 -2.31 -7.38
CA LEU A 149 -29.11 -1.55 -7.97
C LEU A 149 -28.22 -0.91 -6.90
N MET A 150 -28.82 -0.17 -5.99
CA MET A 150 -28.10 0.64 -5.00
C MET A 150 -27.34 -0.19 -3.95
N TYR A 151 -27.84 -1.37 -3.59
CA TYR A 151 -27.15 -2.28 -2.69
C TYR A 151 -26.44 -3.43 -3.39
N ASN A 152 -26.55 -3.51 -4.71
CA ASN A 152 -26.00 -4.59 -5.54
C ASN A 152 -26.37 -5.98 -5.00
N VAL A 153 -27.67 -6.16 -4.75
CA VAL A 153 -28.26 -7.38 -4.15
C VAL A 153 -29.03 -8.16 -5.21
N ASP A 154 -28.82 -9.48 -5.25
CA ASP A 154 -29.68 -10.40 -5.99
C ASP A 154 -30.99 -10.62 -5.21
N MET A 155 -32.07 -10.08 -5.76
CA MET A 155 -33.39 -10.10 -5.13
C MET A 155 -34.04 -11.49 -5.12
N GLN A 156 -33.49 -12.49 -5.84
CA GLN A 156 -33.97 -13.87 -5.81
C GLN A 156 -33.45 -14.66 -4.59
N THR A 157 -32.47 -14.11 -3.87
CA THR A 157 -31.91 -14.75 -2.67
C THR A 157 -32.95 -14.84 -1.56
N SER A 158 -32.84 -15.87 -0.70
CA SER A 158 -33.68 -16.00 0.51
C SER A 158 -33.59 -14.75 1.39
N LEU A 159 -34.73 -14.26 1.89
CA LEU A 159 -34.80 -13.09 2.75
C LEU A 159 -33.94 -13.22 4.01
N ILE A 160 -33.78 -14.44 4.53
CA ILE A 160 -32.98 -14.65 5.75
C ILE A 160 -31.49 -14.38 5.54
N GLU A 161 -30.96 -14.62 4.33
CA GLU A 161 -29.57 -14.27 4.00
C GLU A 161 -29.37 -12.75 4.01
N MET A 162 -30.42 -12.01 3.66
CA MET A 162 -30.41 -10.56 3.77
C MET A 162 -30.46 -10.07 5.22
N VAL A 163 -31.29 -10.68 6.07
CA VAL A 163 -31.32 -10.34 7.51
C VAL A 163 -29.92 -10.56 8.12
N ARG A 164 -29.28 -11.69 7.80
CA ARG A 164 -27.91 -11.99 8.24
C ARG A 164 -26.90 -10.96 7.76
N SER A 165 -26.97 -10.59 6.47
CA SER A 165 -26.09 -9.58 5.87
C SER A 165 -26.32 -8.20 6.50
N THR A 166 -27.57 -7.82 6.74
CA THR A 166 -27.94 -6.55 7.35
C THR A 166 -27.36 -6.42 8.75
N VAL A 167 -27.41 -7.46 9.59
CA VAL A 167 -26.76 -7.45 10.93
C VAL A 167 -25.26 -7.15 10.83
N ILE A 168 -24.58 -7.66 9.81
CA ILE A 168 -23.14 -7.40 9.60
C ILE A 168 -22.91 -5.98 9.06
N LEU A 169 -23.78 -5.50 8.15
CA LEU A 169 -23.63 -4.23 7.43
C LEU A 169 -24.10 -2.99 8.22
N THR A 170 -25.16 -3.12 9.03
CA THR A 170 -25.80 -1.99 9.76
C THR A 170 -25.21 -1.75 11.14
N LEU A 171 -24.49 -2.72 11.73
CA LEU A 171 -23.78 -2.54 13.01
C LEU A 171 -22.45 -1.77 12.89
N ASN A 172 -22.40 -0.81 11.95
CA ASN A 172 -21.30 0.13 11.73
C ASN A 172 -19.92 -0.56 11.54
N PRO A 173 -19.73 -1.32 10.45
CA PRO A 173 -18.48 -2.03 10.23
C PRO A 173 -17.43 -1.05 9.71
N GLU A 174 -16.60 -0.55 10.63
CA GLU A 174 -15.23 -0.19 10.27
C GLU A 174 -14.57 -1.43 9.67
N TYR A 175 -14.61 -1.51 8.34
CA TYR A 175 -13.96 -2.57 7.61
C TYR A 175 -12.45 -2.39 7.66
N THR A 176 -11.76 -3.52 7.70
CA THR A 176 -10.30 -3.56 7.62
C THR A 176 -9.86 -4.42 6.46
N GLN A 177 -8.67 -4.14 5.93
CA GLN A 177 -7.99 -4.96 4.95
C GLN A 177 -6.63 -5.38 5.50
N ILE A 178 -6.08 -6.47 4.97
CA ILE A 178 -4.76 -6.96 5.35
C ILE A 178 -3.73 -6.27 4.47
N ASP A 179 -2.78 -5.58 5.11
CA ASP A 179 -1.68 -4.93 4.40
C ASP A 179 -0.79 -6.00 3.75
N GLY A 180 -0.52 -5.84 2.44
CA GLY A 180 0.22 -6.82 1.65
C GLY A 180 -0.61 -7.98 1.09
N GLY A 181 -1.91 -8.06 1.41
CA GLY A 181 -2.88 -8.97 0.77
C GLY A 181 -3.46 -10.06 1.67
N PHE A 182 -4.67 -10.52 1.35
CA PHE A 182 -5.40 -11.51 2.13
C PHE A 182 -4.80 -12.92 2.07
N ASN A 183 -4.02 -13.25 1.03
CA ASN A 183 -3.29 -14.52 0.96
C ASN A 183 -2.30 -14.70 2.12
N LEU A 184 -1.91 -13.62 2.82
CA LEU A 184 -1.06 -13.73 4.00
C LEU A 184 -1.70 -14.57 5.12
N LEU A 185 -3.04 -14.63 5.21
CA LEU A 185 -3.70 -15.54 6.16
C LEU A 185 -3.35 -17.01 5.90
N THR A 186 -3.30 -17.39 4.63
CA THR A 186 -3.05 -18.77 4.21
C THR A 186 -1.57 -19.09 4.22
N ASP A 187 -0.72 -18.12 3.91
CA ASP A 187 0.73 -18.23 4.03
C ASP A 187 1.14 -18.45 5.51
N GLU A 188 0.52 -17.72 6.44
CA GLU A 188 0.76 -17.92 7.88
C GLU A 188 0.24 -19.27 8.36
N PHE A 189 -0.93 -19.72 7.89
CA PHE A 189 -1.43 -21.06 8.19
C PHE A 189 -0.43 -22.13 7.74
N GLU A 190 0.08 -22.04 6.51
CA GLU A 190 1.06 -22.98 5.97
C GLU A 190 2.35 -22.98 6.81
N ARG A 191 2.87 -21.79 7.14
CA ARG A 191 4.08 -21.66 7.97
C ARG A 191 3.89 -22.28 9.34
N ASN A 192 2.74 -22.04 9.97
CA ASN A 192 2.42 -22.62 11.28
C ASN A 192 2.26 -24.14 11.22
N CYS A 193 1.76 -24.70 10.10
CA CYS A 193 1.73 -26.15 9.87
C CYS A 193 3.15 -26.73 9.71
N LYS A 194 4.03 -26.08 8.95
CA LYS A 194 5.44 -26.52 8.79
C LYS A 194 6.22 -26.50 10.11
N ASN A 195 5.89 -25.56 11.00
CA ASN A 195 6.53 -25.44 12.32
C ASN A 195 6.04 -26.47 13.35
N VAL A 196 5.12 -27.37 12.99
CA VAL A 196 4.64 -28.41 13.91
C VAL A 196 5.72 -29.48 14.10
N PRO A 197 6.15 -29.76 15.34
CA PRO A 197 7.16 -30.76 15.60
C PRO A 197 6.77 -32.15 15.08
N ASN A 198 7.79 -32.91 14.69
CA ASN A 198 7.71 -34.32 14.29
C ASN A 198 6.89 -34.56 13.01
N GLY A 199 6.79 -33.57 12.11
CA GLY A 199 6.09 -33.73 10.83
C GLY A 199 4.61 -34.06 10.99
N ARG A 200 3.99 -33.64 12.11
CA ARG A 200 2.59 -33.93 12.42
C ARG A 200 1.60 -33.11 11.61
N CYS A 201 2.06 -32.18 10.78
CA CYS A 201 1.21 -31.43 9.87
C CYS A 201 1.86 -31.41 8.49
N ASN A 202 1.18 -32.00 7.50
CA ASN A 202 1.65 -32.09 6.12
C ASN A 202 0.59 -31.49 5.20
N ILE A 203 1.04 -30.75 4.17
CA ILE A 203 0.17 -30.13 3.18
C ILE A 203 0.65 -30.55 1.80
N TYR A 204 -0.25 -31.09 0.99
CA TYR A 204 0.00 -31.51 -0.39
C TYR A 204 -0.94 -30.77 -1.33
N THR A 205 -0.38 -29.92 -2.19
CA THR A 205 -1.10 -29.26 -3.29
C THR A 205 -1.11 -30.14 -4.54
N ASN A 206 -1.86 -29.75 -5.57
CA ASN A 206 -2.06 -30.50 -6.81
C ASN A 206 -2.54 -31.95 -6.59
N THR A 207 -3.24 -32.18 -5.48
CA THR A 207 -3.61 -33.51 -5.01
C THR A 207 -5.11 -33.56 -4.80
N ARG A 208 -5.84 -33.91 -5.86
CA ARG A 208 -7.31 -34.04 -5.82
C ARG A 208 -7.72 -35.32 -5.09
N VAL A 209 -8.65 -35.19 -4.15
CA VAL A 209 -9.36 -36.33 -3.55
C VAL A 209 -10.47 -36.78 -4.52
N LYS A 210 -10.56 -38.09 -4.79
CA LYS A 210 -11.56 -38.70 -5.68
C LYS A 210 -12.61 -39.50 -4.91
N GLU A 211 -12.17 -40.26 -3.89
CA GLU A 211 -13.06 -41.14 -3.12
C GLU A 211 -12.81 -41.01 -1.61
N VAL A 212 -13.88 -41.14 -0.82
CA VAL A 212 -13.87 -41.19 0.64
C VAL A 212 -14.73 -42.37 1.09
N HIS A 213 -14.11 -43.48 1.49
CA HIS A 213 -14.84 -44.68 1.93
C HIS A 213 -14.72 -44.83 3.44
N TYR A 214 -15.86 -44.81 4.12
CA TYR A 214 -15.96 -45.15 5.53
C TYR A 214 -15.92 -46.68 5.67
N MET A 215 -14.92 -47.16 6.37
CA MET A 215 -14.64 -48.57 6.56
C MET A 215 -15.05 -48.96 7.97
N GLU A 216 -16.22 -49.58 8.09
CA GLU A 216 -16.70 -50.21 9.31
C GLU A 216 -16.62 -51.73 9.15
N ASN A 217 -16.18 -52.44 10.20
CA ASN A 217 -16.22 -53.91 10.19
C ASN A 217 -17.35 -54.39 11.12
N PRO A 218 -18.57 -54.58 10.61
CA PRO A 218 -19.70 -55.02 11.44
C PRO A 218 -19.49 -56.42 12.03
N ASN A 219 -18.58 -57.23 11.46
CA ASN A 219 -18.31 -58.60 11.90
C ASN A 219 -17.15 -58.71 12.90
N ASN A 220 -16.44 -57.60 13.18
CA ASN A 220 -15.36 -57.60 14.16
C ASN A 220 -15.24 -56.25 14.87
N SER A 221 -15.94 -56.14 16.00
CA SER A 221 -15.96 -54.95 16.86
C SER A 221 -14.60 -54.58 17.48
N SER A 222 -13.57 -55.43 17.36
CA SER A 222 -12.21 -55.11 17.80
C SER A 222 -11.45 -54.20 16.82
N ILE A 223 -11.90 -54.11 15.56
CA ILE A 223 -11.29 -53.22 14.56
C ILE A 223 -11.99 -51.87 14.61
N ARG A 224 -11.25 -50.82 15.01
CA ARG A 224 -11.75 -49.45 15.00
C ARG A 224 -12.10 -49.02 13.57
N PRO A 225 -13.23 -48.32 13.37
CA PRO A 225 -13.55 -47.72 12.08
C PRO A 225 -12.43 -46.81 11.58
N TRP A 226 -12.26 -46.76 10.26
CA TRP A 226 -11.27 -45.90 9.61
C TRP A 226 -11.80 -45.42 8.26
N VAL A 227 -11.10 -44.49 7.63
CA VAL A 227 -11.49 -43.91 6.34
C VAL A 227 -10.41 -44.19 5.31
N ARG A 228 -10.81 -44.80 4.18
CA ARG A 228 -9.97 -44.92 2.99
C ARG A 228 -10.18 -43.69 2.13
N LEU A 229 -9.12 -42.92 1.91
CA LEU A 229 -9.10 -41.78 1.01
C LEU A 229 -8.39 -42.19 -0.29
N VAL A 230 -8.98 -41.91 -1.45
CA VAL A 230 -8.33 -42.10 -2.76
C VAL A 230 -7.96 -40.76 -3.35
N ILE A 231 -6.69 -40.58 -3.69
CA ILE A 231 -6.12 -39.29 -4.08
C ILE A 231 -5.32 -39.36 -5.39
N GLY A 232 -5.16 -38.20 -6.03
CA GLY A 232 -4.30 -37.97 -7.18
C GLY A 232 -4.77 -38.66 -8.45
N GLU A 233 -4.01 -38.50 -9.53
CA GLU A 233 -4.37 -39.13 -10.81
C GLU A 233 -4.20 -40.65 -10.80
N ASN A 234 -3.17 -41.14 -10.10
CA ASN A 234 -2.87 -42.57 -9.97
C ASN A 234 -3.78 -43.30 -8.96
N SER A 235 -4.83 -42.66 -8.45
CA SER A 235 -5.80 -43.24 -7.49
C SER A 235 -5.15 -43.96 -6.31
N THR A 236 -4.21 -43.29 -5.65
CA THR A 236 -3.52 -43.85 -4.48
C THR A 236 -4.46 -43.89 -3.28
N ALA A 237 -4.60 -45.07 -2.65
CA ALA A 237 -5.44 -45.24 -1.47
C ALA A 237 -4.62 -45.08 -0.18
N ILE A 238 -5.12 -44.24 0.73
CA ILE A 238 -4.47 -43.92 2.01
C ILE A 238 -5.47 -44.09 3.15
N ARG A 239 -4.99 -44.60 4.29
CA ARG A 239 -5.79 -44.82 5.51
C ARG A 239 -5.69 -43.61 6.44
N PHE A 240 -6.84 -43.17 6.96
CA PHE A 240 -6.96 -42.16 8.01
C PHE A 240 -7.92 -42.63 9.10
N ASP A 241 -7.74 -42.15 10.33
CA ASP A 241 -8.70 -42.39 11.41
C ASP A 241 -9.95 -41.51 11.28
N SER A 242 -9.80 -40.33 10.65
CA SER A 242 -10.88 -39.38 10.42
C SER A 242 -10.56 -38.48 9.23
N VAL A 243 -11.60 -38.03 8.53
CA VAL A 243 -11.47 -37.12 7.37
C VAL A 243 -12.44 -35.96 7.53
N ILE A 244 -11.94 -34.74 7.31
CA ILE A 244 -12.74 -33.53 7.23
C ILE A 244 -12.74 -33.07 5.78
N VAL A 245 -13.91 -33.03 5.16
CA VAL A 245 -14.07 -32.51 3.79
C VAL A 245 -14.44 -31.02 3.90
N SER A 246 -13.48 -30.16 3.60
CA SER A 246 -13.61 -28.70 3.69
C SER A 246 -13.69 -28.01 2.32
N THR A 247 -14.24 -28.71 1.32
CA THR A 247 -14.43 -28.17 -0.04
C THR A 247 -15.74 -27.39 -0.15
N THR A 248 -15.99 -26.77 -1.31
CA THR A 248 -17.35 -26.30 -1.63
C THR A 248 -18.31 -27.48 -1.79
N ALA A 249 -19.62 -27.24 -1.64
CA ALA A 249 -20.63 -28.28 -1.78
C ALA A 249 -20.62 -28.91 -3.19
N ARG A 250 -20.46 -28.08 -4.23
CA ARG A 250 -20.33 -28.55 -5.62
C ARG A 250 -19.06 -29.38 -5.86
N ALA A 251 -17.97 -29.12 -5.14
CA ALA A 251 -16.77 -29.95 -5.23
C ALA A 251 -16.94 -31.25 -4.43
N ALA A 252 -17.60 -31.21 -3.27
CA ALA A 252 -17.90 -32.40 -2.48
C ALA A 252 -18.80 -33.38 -3.25
N SER A 253 -19.77 -32.90 -4.03
CA SER A 253 -20.62 -33.78 -4.84
C SER A 253 -19.88 -34.54 -5.96
N LEU A 254 -18.65 -34.15 -6.29
CA LEU A 254 -17.78 -34.85 -7.24
C LEU A 254 -16.90 -35.92 -6.58
N ILE A 255 -16.85 -35.96 -5.25
CA ILE A 255 -16.17 -37.01 -4.49
C ILE A 255 -17.15 -38.18 -4.34
N GLU A 256 -16.66 -39.39 -4.57
CA GLU A 256 -17.42 -40.61 -4.30
C GLU A 256 -17.35 -40.95 -2.82
N PHE A 257 -18.49 -40.95 -2.14
CA PHE A 257 -18.61 -41.32 -0.74
C PHE A 257 -19.26 -42.69 -0.60
N GLU A 258 -18.59 -43.60 0.12
CA GLU A 258 -19.12 -44.93 0.42
C GLU A 258 -19.15 -45.21 1.95
N PRO A 259 -20.17 -45.92 2.47
CA PRO A 259 -21.34 -46.41 1.75
C PRO A 259 -22.32 -45.28 1.39
N ARG A 260 -22.79 -45.22 0.14
CA ARG A 260 -23.68 -44.15 -0.35
C ARG A 260 -24.93 -43.90 0.50
N SER A 261 -25.46 -44.94 1.14
CA SER A 261 -26.65 -44.86 2.00
C SER A 261 -26.53 -43.84 3.14
N LEU A 262 -25.32 -43.61 3.66
CA LEU A 262 -25.07 -42.64 4.73
C LEU A 262 -25.03 -41.18 4.25
N PHE A 263 -24.99 -40.96 2.93
CA PHE A 263 -24.74 -39.64 2.33
C PHE A 263 -25.88 -39.14 1.44
N VAL A 264 -27.02 -39.83 1.36
CA VAL A 264 -28.12 -39.49 0.44
C VAL A 264 -28.61 -38.04 0.62
N ASP A 265 -28.93 -37.64 1.86
CA ASP A 265 -29.40 -36.27 2.12
C ASP A 265 -28.28 -35.23 1.94
N LYS A 266 -27.02 -35.59 2.20
CA LYS A 266 -25.87 -34.72 1.92
C LYS A 266 -25.70 -34.49 0.42
N TYR A 267 -25.80 -35.54 -0.40
CA TYR A 267 -25.76 -35.40 -1.86
C TYR A 267 -26.92 -34.56 -2.38
N ARG A 268 -28.13 -34.71 -1.83
CA ARG A 268 -29.26 -33.84 -2.18
C ARG A 268 -28.93 -32.38 -1.87
N ALA A 269 -28.47 -32.09 -0.65
CA ALA A 269 -28.08 -30.74 -0.24
C ALA A 269 -26.97 -30.17 -1.11
N TRP A 270 -25.92 -30.93 -1.41
CA TRP A 270 -24.79 -30.45 -2.21
C TRP A 270 -25.17 -30.09 -3.65
N ARG A 271 -26.12 -30.81 -4.25
CA ARG A 271 -26.60 -30.54 -5.61
C ARG A 271 -27.55 -29.34 -5.67
N GLN A 272 -28.31 -29.12 -4.59
CA GLN A 272 -29.34 -28.08 -4.55
C GLN A 272 -28.86 -26.76 -3.94
N LEU A 273 -27.74 -26.76 -3.22
CA LEU A 273 -27.19 -25.54 -2.62
C LEU A 273 -26.80 -24.54 -3.72
N HIS A 274 -27.49 -23.40 -3.71
CA HIS A 274 -27.24 -22.28 -4.61
C HIS A 274 -25.93 -21.56 -4.28
N TYR A 275 -25.30 -21.01 -5.32
CA TYR A 275 -24.11 -20.16 -5.20
C TYR A 275 -24.26 -19.00 -6.17
N ASP A 276 -24.14 -17.78 -5.66
CA ASP A 276 -24.12 -16.58 -6.49
C ASP A 276 -22.80 -16.48 -7.27
N CYS A 277 -22.91 -15.93 -8.47
CA CYS A 277 -21.75 -15.61 -9.29
C CYS A 277 -21.15 -14.29 -8.79
N ALA A 278 -19.83 -14.27 -8.58
CA ALA A 278 -19.09 -13.05 -8.26
C ALA A 278 -17.87 -12.97 -9.17
N THR A 279 -17.83 -11.92 -10.00
CA THR A 279 -16.75 -11.66 -10.94
C THR A 279 -16.11 -10.33 -10.61
N LYS A 280 -14.78 -10.32 -10.50
CA LYS A 280 -13.99 -9.09 -10.37
C LYS A 280 -13.12 -8.92 -11.60
N ILE A 281 -13.11 -7.71 -12.14
CA ILE A 281 -12.21 -7.32 -13.22
C ILE A 281 -11.27 -6.26 -12.66
N ALA A 282 -9.97 -6.57 -12.64
CA ALA A 282 -8.95 -5.67 -12.13
C ALA A 282 -8.32 -4.88 -13.28
N HIS A 283 -8.31 -3.56 -13.16
CA HIS A 283 -7.61 -2.67 -14.07
C HIS A 283 -6.46 -1.98 -13.33
N SER A 284 -5.28 -1.97 -13.94
CA SER A 284 -4.12 -1.24 -13.43
C SER A 284 -3.93 0.02 -14.27
N PHE A 285 -3.68 1.14 -13.60
CA PHE A 285 -3.47 2.44 -14.22
C PHE A 285 -2.15 3.04 -13.72
N SER A 286 -1.44 3.75 -14.59
CA SER A 286 -0.24 4.51 -14.21
C SER A 286 -0.55 5.78 -13.41
N ARG A 287 -1.81 6.23 -13.44
CA ARG A 287 -2.31 7.41 -12.74
C ARG A 287 -3.67 7.12 -12.13
N SER A 288 -3.85 7.54 -10.88
CA SER A 288 -5.14 7.50 -10.17
C SER A 288 -6.05 8.65 -10.63
N PHE A 289 -6.55 8.60 -11.87
CA PHE A 289 -7.32 9.69 -12.48
C PHE A 289 -8.60 10.06 -11.72
N TRP A 290 -9.18 9.11 -10.97
CA TRP A 290 -10.34 9.35 -10.10
C TRP A 290 -10.08 10.40 -9.01
N ARG A 291 -8.82 10.69 -8.68
CA ARG A 291 -8.45 11.77 -7.76
C ARG A 291 -8.71 13.16 -8.32
N ASP A 292 -8.74 13.32 -9.64
CA ASP A 292 -9.11 14.60 -10.27
C ASP A 292 -10.57 14.97 -9.93
N GLU A 293 -11.40 13.98 -9.60
CA GLU A 293 -12.78 14.12 -9.15
C GLU A 293 -12.91 14.07 -7.62
N ASN A 294 -11.80 14.22 -6.88
CA ASN A 294 -11.73 14.14 -5.42
C ASN A 294 -12.19 12.81 -4.81
N ILE A 295 -12.14 11.72 -5.59
CA ILE A 295 -12.43 10.38 -5.10
C ILE A 295 -11.15 9.76 -4.52
N GLN A 296 -11.22 9.29 -3.28
CA GLN A 296 -10.09 8.74 -2.54
C GLN A 296 -10.20 7.23 -2.32
N GLY A 297 -11.40 6.66 -2.45
CA GLY A 297 -11.66 5.24 -2.30
C GLY A 297 -13.15 4.95 -2.46
N GLY A 298 -13.64 3.93 -1.75
CA GLY A 298 -15.06 3.64 -1.73
C GLY A 298 -15.55 2.94 -2.99
N TYR A 299 -16.84 3.12 -3.27
CA TYR A 299 -17.56 2.28 -4.21
C TYR A 299 -18.49 3.14 -5.07
N SER A 300 -18.37 3.01 -6.39
CA SER A 300 -19.27 3.65 -7.36
C SER A 300 -20.27 2.63 -7.94
N ILE A 301 -21.47 3.09 -8.27
CA ILE A 301 -22.59 2.24 -8.70
C ILE A 301 -23.07 2.63 -10.08
N THR A 302 -23.43 1.62 -10.88
CA THR A 302 -24.08 1.85 -12.16
C THR A 302 -25.03 0.71 -12.57
N ASP A 303 -25.98 1.01 -13.46
CA ASP A 303 -26.82 0.03 -14.14
C ASP A 303 -26.16 -0.60 -15.39
N LEU A 304 -24.99 -0.10 -15.80
CA LEU A 304 -24.16 -0.72 -16.84
C LEU A 304 -23.64 -2.11 -16.42
N PRO A 305 -23.18 -2.95 -17.36
CA PRO A 305 -22.71 -4.31 -17.05
C PRO A 305 -21.62 -4.42 -15.98
N ILE A 306 -20.83 -3.36 -15.77
CA ILE A 306 -19.82 -3.32 -14.70
C ILE A 306 -20.43 -3.32 -13.30
N ARG A 307 -21.67 -2.80 -13.15
CA ARG A 307 -22.48 -2.67 -11.92
C ARG A 307 -21.89 -1.82 -10.78
N ALA A 308 -20.61 -1.99 -10.54
CA ALA A 308 -20.02 -1.92 -9.23
C ALA A 308 -18.51 -1.68 -9.41
N GLN A 309 -18.02 -0.50 -9.00
CA GLN A 309 -16.59 -0.20 -9.08
C GLN A 309 -16.05 0.09 -7.69
N GLN A 310 -15.26 -0.85 -7.16
CA GLN A 310 -14.49 -0.61 -5.94
C GLN A 310 -13.23 0.17 -6.30
N ILE A 311 -13.09 1.36 -5.73
CA ILE A 311 -11.94 2.22 -5.92
C ILE A 311 -10.97 1.95 -4.76
N PRO A 312 -9.69 1.66 -5.04
CA PRO A 312 -8.74 1.37 -3.99
C PRO A 312 -8.42 2.65 -3.21
N ASP A 313 -8.39 2.54 -1.89
CA ASP A 313 -7.78 3.56 -1.05
C ASP A 313 -6.25 3.47 -1.19
N GLN A 314 -5.72 4.23 -2.15
CA GLN A 314 -4.29 4.41 -2.33
C GLN A 314 -3.77 5.65 -1.61
N SER A 315 -4.41 6.07 -0.50
CA SER A 315 -3.92 7.21 0.29
C SER A 315 -2.46 7.03 0.75
N ARG A 316 -1.93 5.80 0.74
CA ARG A 316 -0.56 5.50 1.19
C ARG A 316 0.26 4.75 0.15
N MET A 317 1.51 5.17 0.03
CA MET A 317 2.58 4.48 -0.70
C MET A 317 3.20 3.43 0.20
N HIS A 318 3.54 2.29 -0.41
CA HIS A 318 4.33 1.23 0.22
C HIS A 318 5.72 1.24 -0.40
N ILE A 319 6.75 1.38 0.43
CA ILE A 319 8.14 1.40 -0.02
C ILE A 319 8.82 0.18 0.59
N THR A 320 9.28 -0.73 -0.25
CA THR A 320 9.96 -1.96 0.18
C THR A 320 11.43 -1.88 -0.16
N THR A 321 12.27 -2.20 0.82
CA THR A 321 13.73 -2.29 0.73
C THR A 321 14.18 -3.65 1.28
N ASP A 322 15.43 -4.02 1.04
CA ASP A 322 16.02 -5.25 1.62
C ASP A 322 16.04 -5.23 3.16
N ARG A 323 15.93 -4.05 3.77
CA ARG A 323 15.93 -3.87 5.24
C ARG A 323 14.52 -3.83 5.84
N GLY A 324 13.47 -3.81 5.02
CA GLY A 324 12.09 -3.76 5.48
C GLY A 324 11.19 -2.88 4.62
N SER A 325 9.94 -2.75 5.06
CA SER A 325 8.90 -2.00 4.35
C SER A 325 8.41 -0.82 5.18
N LEU A 326 8.30 0.34 4.55
CA LEU A 326 7.71 1.55 5.09
C LEU A 326 6.37 1.85 4.40
N THR A 327 5.49 2.59 5.06
CA THR A 327 4.20 3.01 4.50
C THR A 327 3.95 4.46 4.86
N ALA A 328 3.68 5.33 3.88
CA ALA A 328 3.41 6.74 4.13
C ALA A 328 2.46 7.35 3.10
N GLU A 329 1.77 8.43 3.47
CA GLU A 329 0.87 9.15 2.56
C GLU A 329 1.64 9.86 1.44
N LYS A 330 2.77 10.48 1.78
CA LYS A 330 3.65 11.19 0.83
C LYS A 330 5.12 10.85 1.09
N ILE A 331 5.95 11.04 0.07
CA ILE A 331 7.40 10.87 0.14
C ILE A 331 8.04 12.21 -0.20
N ILE A 332 9.01 12.61 0.61
CA ILE A 332 9.87 13.76 0.33
C ILE A 332 11.18 13.19 -0.17
N PHE A 333 11.58 13.60 -1.37
CA PHE A 333 12.85 13.20 -1.92
C PHE A 333 13.79 14.41 -1.99
N LEU A 334 14.94 14.32 -1.33
CA LEU A 334 15.97 15.33 -1.44
C LEU A 334 17.02 14.87 -2.46
N PRO A 335 17.25 15.65 -3.52
CA PRO A 335 18.07 15.20 -4.63
C PRO A 335 19.56 15.21 -4.28
N GLY A 336 20.21 14.05 -4.39
CA GLY A 336 21.65 13.93 -4.55
C GLY A 336 22.05 13.51 -5.97
N ALA A 337 23.30 13.10 -6.14
CA ALA A 337 23.86 12.85 -7.46
C ALA A 337 23.28 11.61 -8.17
N PHE A 338 22.79 10.60 -7.44
CA PHE A 338 22.16 9.41 -8.02
C PHE A 338 20.65 9.58 -8.24
N THR A 339 20.08 10.76 -7.95
CA THR A 339 18.64 11.05 -8.09
C THR A 339 18.07 10.65 -9.44
N LYS A 340 18.78 10.97 -10.54
CA LYS A 340 18.33 10.60 -11.89
C LYS A 340 18.17 9.09 -12.04
N THR A 341 19.20 8.34 -11.66
CA THR A 341 19.21 6.88 -11.74
C THR A 341 18.08 6.31 -10.90
N MET A 342 17.93 6.77 -9.66
CA MET A 342 16.87 6.29 -8.78
C MET A 342 15.48 6.61 -9.31
N MET A 343 15.23 7.84 -9.77
CA MET A 343 13.93 8.26 -10.28
C MET A 343 13.56 7.55 -11.59
N SER A 344 14.56 7.21 -12.41
CA SER A 344 14.34 6.41 -13.62
C SER A 344 13.78 5.01 -13.31
N THR A 345 14.16 4.41 -12.17
CA THR A 345 13.57 3.12 -11.72
C THR A 345 12.09 3.26 -11.36
N LEU A 346 11.66 4.46 -10.98
CA LEU A 346 10.27 4.82 -10.73
C LEU A 346 9.54 5.25 -12.01
N GLY A 347 10.20 5.21 -13.17
CA GLY A 347 9.65 5.67 -14.45
C GLY A 347 9.61 7.19 -14.62
N LEU A 348 10.28 7.93 -13.73
CA LEU A 348 10.37 9.39 -13.78
C LEU A 348 11.69 9.80 -14.44
N ASN A 349 11.62 10.64 -15.47
CA ASN A 349 12.79 11.22 -16.11
C ASN A 349 12.94 12.69 -15.69
N LEU A 350 13.96 12.97 -14.87
CA LEU A 350 14.22 14.31 -14.34
C LEU A 350 15.32 15.00 -15.15
N SER A 351 15.02 16.19 -15.65
CA SER A 351 15.97 17.09 -16.30
C SER A 351 16.85 17.82 -15.27
N ILE A 352 17.66 17.07 -14.53
CA ILE A 352 18.65 17.59 -13.58
C ILE A 352 20.00 17.72 -14.31
N ASN A 353 20.84 18.68 -13.98
CA ASN A 353 22.23 18.69 -14.43
C ASN A 353 23.12 18.19 -13.29
N LEU A 354 24.04 17.27 -13.58
CA LEU A 354 25.06 16.83 -12.62
C LEU A 354 26.36 17.56 -12.93
N TYR A 355 27.00 18.08 -11.90
CA TYR A 355 28.25 18.80 -11.99
C TYR A 355 29.29 18.12 -11.10
N GLU A 356 30.48 17.91 -11.65
CA GLU A 356 31.65 17.43 -10.90
C GLU A 356 32.35 18.65 -10.28
N LEU A 357 32.16 18.86 -8.97
CA LEU A 357 32.69 20.03 -8.27
C LEU A 357 34.10 19.75 -7.71
N PRO A 358 35.04 20.72 -7.80
CA PRO A 358 36.29 20.65 -7.04
C PRO A 358 35.98 20.62 -5.55
N SER A 359 36.53 19.65 -4.80
CA SER A 359 36.19 19.50 -3.38
C SER A 359 36.85 20.55 -2.51
N ALA A 360 38.16 20.73 -2.65
CA ALA A 360 38.97 21.71 -1.95
C ALA A 360 40.40 21.75 -2.50
N VAL A 361 41.08 22.86 -2.25
CA VAL A 361 42.54 22.96 -2.42
C VAL A 361 43.18 23.37 -1.10
N HIS A 362 44.30 22.73 -0.77
CA HIS A 362 45.00 22.93 0.49
C HIS A 362 46.28 23.74 0.26
N PHE A 363 46.43 24.82 1.01
CA PHE A 363 47.62 25.68 0.93
C PHE A 363 48.32 25.73 2.27
N TYR A 364 49.66 25.72 2.27
CA TYR A 364 50.40 26.04 3.49
C TYR A 364 50.12 27.48 3.92
N ARG A 365 49.99 27.70 5.21
CA ARG A 365 49.96 29.03 5.81
C ARG A 365 51.35 29.65 5.77
N SER A 366 51.44 30.91 5.32
CA SER A 366 52.71 31.65 5.30
C SER A 366 53.26 31.85 6.73
N GLN A 367 54.58 31.68 6.94
CA GLN A 367 55.24 31.87 8.25
C GLN A 367 55.13 33.31 8.79
N SER A 368 54.88 34.31 7.92
CA SER A 368 54.66 35.71 8.33
C SER A 368 53.29 35.96 8.97
N SER A 369 52.38 34.97 8.95
CA SER A 369 50.98 35.10 9.37
C SER A 369 50.68 34.42 10.72
N SER A 370 51.66 34.39 11.65
CA SER A 370 51.56 33.69 12.93
C SER A 370 50.42 34.15 13.86
N ASN A 371 49.74 35.26 13.56
CA ASN A 371 48.66 35.83 14.37
C ASN A 371 47.24 35.70 13.77
N LEU A 372 47.07 35.03 12.63
CA LEU A 372 45.75 34.90 12.01
C LEU A 372 45.01 33.69 12.60
N THR A 373 44.11 33.88 13.56
CA THR A 373 43.03 32.89 13.83
C THR A 373 42.03 33.01 12.69
N VAL A 374 42.14 32.15 11.68
CA VAL A 374 41.21 32.15 10.55
C VAL A 374 40.00 31.32 10.97
N SER A 375 38.95 31.98 11.44
CA SER A 375 37.62 31.36 11.53
C SER A 375 37.12 31.00 10.13
N THR A 376 36.12 30.12 10.03
CA THR A 376 35.44 29.86 8.76
C THR A 376 35.01 31.18 8.10
N TRP A 377 35.31 31.37 6.82
CA TRP A 377 34.98 32.58 6.07
C TRP A 377 34.44 32.24 4.68
N SER A 378 33.73 33.18 4.07
CA SER A 378 33.26 33.06 2.69
C SER A 378 33.35 34.39 1.96
N PHE A 379 33.74 34.38 0.69
CA PHE A 379 33.82 35.57 -0.15
C PHE A 379 33.04 35.34 -1.44
N THR A 380 32.35 36.38 -1.93
CA THR A 380 31.66 36.36 -3.22
C THR A 380 32.39 37.27 -4.19
N SER A 381 32.88 36.71 -5.29
CA SER A 381 33.51 37.49 -6.35
C SER A 381 32.49 38.19 -7.25
N THR A 382 32.97 39.14 -8.04
CA THR A 382 32.18 39.91 -9.01
C THR A 382 31.50 39.06 -10.08
N ASN A 383 31.99 37.84 -10.33
CA ASN A 383 31.41 36.88 -11.27
C ASN A 383 30.40 35.91 -10.61
N SER A 384 29.98 36.19 -9.38
CA SER A 384 29.13 35.32 -8.56
C SER A 384 29.79 33.99 -8.14
N ASP A 385 31.09 33.82 -8.33
CA ASP A 385 31.82 32.69 -7.76
C ASP A 385 31.99 32.92 -6.26
N HIS A 386 31.69 31.91 -5.45
CA HIS A 386 31.83 31.94 -4.01
C HIS A 386 33.05 31.11 -3.58
N TYR A 387 33.84 31.59 -2.64
CA TYR A 387 35.00 30.89 -2.10
C TYR A 387 34.84 30.79 -0.59
N ALA A 388 34.84 29.58 -0.03
CA ALA A 388 34.77 29.34 1.40
C ALA A 388 36.10 28.79 1.92
N GLY A 389 36.58 29.30 3.06
CA GLY A 389 37.79 28.83 3.69
C GLY A 389 37.54 28.24 5.08
N PHE A 390 38.19 27.11 5.37
CA PHE A 390 38.11 26.41 6.64
C PHE A 390 39.51 26.19 7.24
N PRO A 391 39.71 26.45 8.55
CA PRO A 391 40.93 26.02 9.22
C PRO A 391 40.95 24.49 9.35
N GLN A 392 42.02 23.82 8.92
CA GLN A 392 42.16 22.37 9.11
C GLN A 392 42.92 22.07 10.42
N ASP A 393 42.43 21.09 11.16
CA ASP A 393 42.77 20.85 12.58
C ASP A 393 44.20 20.29 12.85
N GLN A 394 44.93 19.77 11.84
CA GLN A 394 46.15 18.97 12.12
C GLN A 394 47.43 19.24 11.35
N SER A 395 47.54 20.29 10.54
CA SER A 395 48.80 20.71 9.92
C SER A 395 48.57 22.08 9.32
N ASN A 396 49.54 22.99 9.35
CA ASN A 396 49.49 24.43 8.96
C ASN A 396 48.90 24.72 7.56
N TYR A 397 47.67 24.30 7.28
CA TYR A 397 47.01 24.32 6.00
C TYR A 397 45.70 25.08 6.08
N LEU A 398 45.41 25.81 5.01
CA LEU A 398 44.12 26.41 4.76
C LEU A 398 43.42 25.62 3.67
N ARG A 399 42.24 25.09 3.97
CA ARG A 399 41.36 24.44 2.99
C ARG A 399 40.48 25.51 2.36
N ILE A 400 40.55 25.64 1.04
CA ILE A 400 39.72 26.59 0.28
C ILE A 400 38.83 25.79 -0.67
N GLU A 401 37.52 26.04 -0.59
CA GLU A 401 36.49 25.40 -1.39
C GLU A 401 35.87 26.41 -2.36
N PRO A 402 36.12 26.27 -3.69
CA PRO A 402 35.45 27.11 -4.67
C PRO A 402 34.05 26.56 -4.99
N ARG A 403 33.04 27.42 -4.86
CA ARG A 403 31.67 27.23 -5.37
C ARG A 403 31.47 28.17 -6.55
N ILE A 404 31.84 27.69 -7.73
CA ILE A 404 31.83 28.46 -8.98
C ILE A 404 30.43 28.42 -9.61
N ASN A 405 30.08 29.49 -10.34
CA ASN A 405 28.84 29.56 -11.08
C ASN A 405 28.72 28.39 -12.09
N PRO A 406 27.66 27.56 -11.98
CA PRO A 406 27.50 26.33 -12.76
C PRO A 406 27.37 26.55 -14.27
N THR A 407 27.07 27.77 -14.73
CA THR A 407 27.00 28.11 -16.17
C THR A 407 28.32 27.94 -16.91
N THR A 408 29.43 27.86 -16.17
CA THR A 408 30.79 27.67 -16.73
C THR A 408 31.30 26.24 -16.61
N MET A 409 30.49 25.31 -16.09
CA MET A 409 30.90 23.93 -15.82
C MET A 409 30.38 22.95 -16.87
N GLN A 410 31.20 21.94 -17.18
CA GLN A 410 30.73 20.78 -17.94
C GLN A 410 29.82 19.92 -17.07
N THR A 411 28.75 19.42 -17.68
CA THR A 411 27.85 18.47 -17.02
C THR A 411 28.29 17.03 -17.28
N ILE A 412 28.06 16.18 -16.30
CA ILE A 412 28.21 14.72 -16.45
C ILE A 412 26.83 14.06 -16.57
N ASN A 413 26.77 12.90 -17.23
CA ASN A 413 25.51 12.19 -17.43
C ASN A 413 25.18 11.27 -16.24
N SER A 414 26.20 10.64 -15.67
CA SER A 414 26.11 9.73 -14.53
C SER A 414 27.15 10.07 -13.47
N PRO A 415 26.84 9.86 -12.17
CA PRO A 415 27.87 9.86 -11.12
C PRO A 415 29.01 8.87 -11.35
N LEU A 416 28.81 7.87 -12.19
CA LEU A 416 29.85 6.91 -12.56
C LEU A 416 30.85 7.46 -13.60
N ASP A 417 30.53 8.60 -14.23
CA ASP A 417 31.37 9.24 -15.24
C ASP A 417 32.39 10.23 -14.63
N LEU A 418 32.59 10.19 -13.30
CA LEU A 418 33.50 11.06 -12.58
C LEU A 418 34.93 10.94 -13.12
N THR A 419 35.52 12.08 -13.43
CA THR A 419 36.92 12.15 -13.89
C THR A 419 37.90 12.13 -12.72
N ASN A 420 37.44 12.47 -11.51
CA ASN A 420 38.27 12.71 -10.33
C ASN A 420 39.37 13.75 -10.58
N LYS A 421 39.14 14.65 -11.54
CA LYS A 421 40.07 15.70 -11.94
C LYS A 421 39.31 17.02 -11.95
N PRO A 422 39.79 18.04 -11.22
CA PRO A 422 39.13 19.33 -11.23
C PRO A 422 39.28 19.98 -12.60
N ASP A 423 38.26 20.74 -12.99
CA ASP A 423 38.32 21.59 -14.16
C ASP A 423 39.48 22.60 -14.02
N GLN A 424 40.39 22.58 -15.00
CA GLN A 424 41.58 23.43 -14.96
C GLN A 424 41.24 24.93 -14.99
N GLN A 425 40.19 25.34 -15.70
CA GLN A 425 39.78 26.75 -15.74
C GLN A 425 39.23 27.21 -14.38
N ILE A 426 38.60 26.30 -13.63
CA ILE A 426 38.14 26.56 -12.27
C ILE A 426 39.33 26.70 -11.31
N LEU A 427 40.32 25.81 -11.42
CA LEU A 427 41.54 25.90 -10.63
C LEU A 427 42.30 27.20 -10.92
N ASP A 428 42.46 27.58 -12.19
CA ASP A 428 43.19 28.78 -12.58
C ASP A 428 42.49 30.06 -12.07
N ARG A 429 41.16 30.11 -12.14
CA ARG A 429 40.36 31.20 -11.56
C ARG A 429 40.51 31.28 -10.05
N MET A 430 40.44 30.14 -9.37
CA MET A 430 40.61 30.07 -7.93
C MET A 430 42.03 30.51 -7.53
N LEU A 431 43.07 30.02 -8.21
CA LEU A 431 44.47 30.42 -7.97
C LEU A 431 44.68 31.91 -8.19
N THR A 432 44.06 32.47 -9.24
CA THR A 432 44.07 33.92 -9.49
C THR A 432 43.42 34.69 -8.33
N TRP A 433 42.25 34.25 -7.88
CA TRP A 433 41.56 34.89 -6.76
C TRP A 433 42.37 34.82 -5.46
N ILE A 434 42.92 33.64 -5.14
CA ILE A 434 43.78 33.44 -3.96
C ILE A 434 45.03 34.33 -4.06
N GLY A 435 45.65 34.42 -5.23
CA GLY A 435 46.79 35.32 -5.47
C GLY A 435 46.48 36.78 -5.19
N GLN A 436 45.30 37.23 -5.58
CA GLN A 436 44.86 38.61 -5.39
C GLN A 436 44.45 38.91 -3.94
N HIS A 437 43.83 37.97 -3.23
CA HIS A 437 43.16 38.24 -1.96
C HIS A 437 43.85 37.61 -0.74
N LEU A 438 44.63 36.54 -0.92
CA LEU A 438 45.21 35.74 0.16
C LEU A 438 46.72 35.52 0.04
N SER A 439 47.42 36.18 -0.89
CA SER A 439 48.87 36.02 -1.11
C SER A 439 49.74 36.32 0.11
N GLN A 440 49.25 37.11 1.07
CA GLN A 440 49.95 37.38 2.34
C GLN A 440 49.69 36.32 3.41
N THR A 441 48.67 35.49 3.22
CA THR A 441 48.15 34.52 4.20
C THR A 441 48.54 33.08 3.83
N VAL A 442 48.59 32.75 2.54
CA VAL A 442 48.92 31.41 2.05
C VAL A 442 50.17 31.42 1.17
N ASP A 443 50.95 30.35 1.25
CA ASP A 443 52.07 30.10 0.36
C ASP A 443 51.57 29.55 -0.99
N LEU A 444 51.65 30.38 -2.02
CA LEU A 444 51.24 30.05 -3.38
C LEU A 444 52.29 29.23 -4.14
N THR A 445 53.51 29.11 -3.63
CA THR A 445 54.61 28.42 -4.31
C THR A 445 54.56 26.91 -4.10
N ASN A 446 53.82 26.44 -3.09
CA ASN A 446 53.79 25.04 -2.68
C ASN A 446 52.37 24.53 -2.34
N PRO A 447 51.36 24.67 -3.23
CA PRO A 447 50.03 24.12 -2.97
C PRO A 447 50.10 22.59 -2.82
N ILE A 448 49.53 22.04 -1.75
CA ILE A 448 49.31 20.59 -1.69
C ILE A 448 48.02 20.32 -2.44
N MET A 449 48.15 19.62 -3.56
CA MET A 449 47.01 19.19 -4.34
C MET A 449 46.66 17.73 -4.02
N PRO A 450 45.73 17.45 -3.09
CA PRO A 450 44.76 16.41 -3.30
C PRO A 450 43.52 17.09 -3.87
N THR A 451 43.57 17.40 -5.17
CA THR A 451 42.43 17.92 -5.91
C THR A 451 41.52 16.75 -6.29
N ASP A 452 40.93 16.11 -5.30
CA ASP A 452 39.83 15.18 -5.58
C ASP A 452 38.59 16.02 -5.85
N THR A 453 37.84 15.67 -6.89
CA THR A 453 36.50 16.22 -7.08
C THR A 453 35.56 15.49 -6.13
N MET A 454 34.62 16.21 -5.51
CA MET A 454 33.63 15.56 -4.65
C MET A 454 32.29 15.58 -5.36
N LEU A 455 31.73 14.38 -5.51
CA LEU A 455 30.33 14.21 -5.77
C LEU A 455 29.65 14.13 -4.41
N ASP A 456 28.74 15.08 -4.11
CA ASP A 456 28.03 15.18 -2.84
C ASP A 456 26.99 14.04 -2.73
N SER A 457 27.52 12.82 -2.56
CA SER A 457 26.77 11.58 -2.37
C SER A 457 27.39 10.74 -1.28
N MET A 458 26.57 9.93 -0.64
CA MET A 458 27.05 8.90 0.27
C MET A 458 27.69 7.74 -0.51
N LEU A 459 28.90 7.32 -0.12
CA LEU A 459 29.69 6.23 -0.73
C LEU A 459 28.95 4.88 -0.80
N SER A 460 29.50 3.95 -1.59
CA SER A 460 28.91 2.69 -2.06
C SER A 460 28.40 1.70 -1.00
N ASP A 461 28.72 1.88 0.28
CA ASP A 461 28.31 1.02 1.39
C ASP A 461 27.25 1.64 2.32
N LYS A 462 26.88 2.92 2.13
CA LYS A 462 25.88 3.65 2.93
C LYS A 462 24.83 4.38 2.10
N GLY A 463 24.67 3.97 0.84
CA GLY A 463 23.81 4.61 -0.15
C GLY A 463 22.33 4.60 0.23
N PHE A 464 21.72 5.78 0.16
CA PHE A 464 20.30 6.05 0.33
C PHE A 464 19.74 5.85 1.75
N ILE A 465 19.46 6.97 2.43
CA ILE A 465 18.70 6.98 3.68
C ILE A 465 17.22 7.09 3.34
N LEU A 466 16.44 6.20 3.96
CA LEU A 466 15.00 6.19 3.87
C LEU A 466 14.42 5.94 5.26
N ASP A 467 13.74 6.93 5.83
CA ASP A 467 13.09 6.80 7.14
C ASP A 467 11.90 7.77 7.30
N TYR A 468 11.12 7.60 8.36
CA TYR A 468 10.08 8.54 8.75
C TYR A 468 10.68 9.87 9.25
N ILE A 469 9.99 10.97 8.98
CA ILE A 469 10.28 12.23 9.65
C ILE A 469 9.70 12.16 11.08
N PRO A 470 10.51 12.40 12.14
CA PRO A 470 10.02 12.38 13.52
C PRO A 470 8.81 13.30 13.72
N GLY A 471 7.75 12.78 14.35
CA GLY A 471 6.47 13.47 14.54
C GLY A 471 5.52 13.43 13.34
N PHE A 472 5.92 12.81 12.23
CA PHE A 472 5.10 12.59 11.03
C PHE A 472 5.12 11.10 10.59
N GLU A 473 5.29 10.19 11.55
CA GLU A 473 5.35 8.75 11.30
C GLU A 473 4.09 8.27 10.56
N GLN A 474 4.29 7.38 9.58
CA GLN A 474 3.23 6.87 8.70
C GLN A 474 2.54 7.90 7.79
N LYS A 475 2.88 9.19 7.90
CA LYS A 475 2.43 10.25 7.00
C LYS A 475 3.49 10.61 5.98
N LEU A 476 4.73 10.76 6.41
CA LEU A 476 5.84 11.18 5.56
C LEU A 476 7.05 10.28 5.71
N VAL A 477 7.52 9.73 4.59
CA VAL A 477 8.85 9.15 4.47
C VAL A 477 9.74 10.14 3.75
N LEU A 478 10.98 10.26 4.21
CA LEU A 478 12.01 11.08 3.60
C LEU A 478 13.08 10.15 3.00
N GLY A 479 13.43 10.39 1.74
CA GLY A 479 14.52 9.73 1.03
C GLY A 479 15.60 10.73 0.63
N THR A 480 16.87 10.39 0.85
CA THR A 480 18.00 11.19 0.36
C THR A 480 19.26 10.35 0.15
N ASP A 481 20.00 10.64 -0.92
CA ASP A 481 21.36 10.17 -1.21
C ASP A 481 22.42 11.29 -1.07
N SER A 482 21.98 12.53 -0.79
CA SER A 482 22.82 13.73 -0.63
C SER A 482 23.35 13.86 0.81
N TRP A 483 24.66 14.12 0.94
CA TRP A 483 25.30 14.36 2.24
C TRP A 483 24.96 15.77 2.78
N SER A 484 25.03 16.81 1.95
CA SER A 484 24.63 18.17 2.35
C SER A 484 23.17 18.26 2.84
N SER A 485 22.25 17.55 2.20
CA SER A 485 20.85 17.52 2.61
C SER A 485 20.66 17.01 4.04
N ILE A 486 21.44 16.00 4.44
CA ILE A 486 21.37 15.41 5.78
C ILE A 486 21.91 16.36 6.85
N GLN A 487 22.98 17.09 6.54
CA GLN A 487 23.61 18.02 7.48
C GLN A 487 22.64 19.10 7.99
N TYR A 488 21.76 19.59 7.11
CA TYR A 488 20.79 20.63 7.44
C TYR A 488 19.39 20.08 7.75
N MET A 489 19.23 18.75 7.75
CA MET A 489 17.93 18.11 7.95
C MET A 489 17.22 18.53 9.24
N PRO A 490 17.90 18.60 10.41
CA PRO A 490 17.23 19.01 11.65
C PRO A 490 16.62 20.42 11.57
N ALA A 491 17.12 21.28 10.68
CA ALA A 491 16.64 22.66 10.54
C ALA A 491 15.45 22.79 9.58
N PHE A 492 15.35 21.95 8.54
CA PHE A 492 14.36 22.12 7.48
C PHE A 492 13.31 20.99 7.38
N ALA A 493 13.48 19.86 8.07
CA ALA A 493 12.55 18.73 7.98
C ALA A 493 11.10 19.10 8.29
N GLU A 494 10.86 19.91 9.33
CA GLU A 494 9.52 20.37 9.68
C GLU A 494 8.92 21.31 8.61
N ILE A 495 9.75 22.16 8.01
CA ILE A 495 9.33 23.08 6.94
C ILE A 495 8.91 22.28 5.71
N LEU A 496 9.72 21.29 5.32
CA LEU A 496 9.41 20.38 4.21
C LEU A 496 8.14 19.57 4.48
N ALA A 497 7.99 19.04 5.69
CA ALA A 497 6.79 18.32 6.11
C ALA A 497 5.54 19.18 5.99
N ARG A 498 5.59 20.42 6.48
CA ARG A 498 4.48 21.38 6.38
C ARG A 498 4.15 21.69 4.92
N LEU A 499 5.16 22.07 4.10
CA LEU A 499 4.97 22.35 2.67
C LEU A 499 4.25 21.22 1.93
N VAL A 500 4.65 19.98 2.21
CA VAL A 500 4.11 18.80 1.53
C VAL A 500 2.69 18.46 2.02
N LEU A 501 2.40 18.64 3.31
CA LEU A 501 1.09 18.35 3.87
C LEU A 501 0.05 19.44 3.54
N THR A 502 0.46 20.68 3.34
CA THR A 502 -0.43 21.82 3.04
C THR A 502 -0.50 22.19 1.55
N ASN A 503 -0.03 21.31 0.67
CA ASN A 503 0.02 21.50 -0.79
C ASN A 503 0.70 22.82 -1.22
N GLY A 504 1.86 23.11 -0.63
CA GLY A 504 2.74 24.21 -1.07
C GLY A 504 2.60 25.51 -0.28
N SER A 505 1.75 25.58 0.74
CA SER A 505 1.63 26.76 1.61
C SER A 505 2.50 26.62 2.87
N SER A 506 3.58 27.39 2.96
CA SER A 506 4.37 27.51 4.18
C SER A 506 4.41 28.95 4.66
N THR A 507 4.33 29.14 5.96
CA THR A 507 4.60 30.43 6.61
C THR A 507 6.09 30.78 6.58
N CYS A 508 6.97 29.80 6.27
CA CYS A 508 8.39 29.99 6.12
C CYS A 508 8.72 30.41 4.68
N LYS A 509 9.18 31.66 4.49
CA LYS A 509 9.74 32.14 3.22
C LYS A 509 11.16 31.59 3.06
N ILE A 510 11.35 30.58 2.20
CA ILE A 510 12.67 30.22 1.68
C ILE A 510 12.98 31.22 0.57
N ASN A 511 13.75 32.27 0.87
CA ASN A 511 14.16 33.26 -0.11
C ASN A 511 15.58 32.92 -0.59
N ASN A 512 15.79 32.75 -1.90
CA ASN A 512 17.07 32.34 -2.49
C ASN A 512 18.24 33.28 -2.12
N ASP A 513 17.96 34.55 -1.78
CA ASP A 513 18.98 35.58 -1.63
C ASP A 513 19.51 35.78 -0.19
N ARG A 514 18.99 35.06 0.82
CA ARG A 514 19.39 35.34 2.22
C ARG A 514 20.74 34.76 2.65
N PHE A 515 21.25 33.74 1.98
CA PHE A 515 22.60 33.20 2.28
C PHE A 515 23.73 33.99 1.59
N ALA A 516 23.42 34.90 0.67
CA ALA A 516 24.41 35.74 -0.01
C ALA A 516 24.66 37.11 0.68
N LYS A 517 23.88 37.46 1.72
CA LYS A 517 23.94 38.77 2.40
C LYS A 517 24.25 38.67 3.90
N LEU A 518 25.31 37.94 4.24
CA LEU A 518 25.96 38.01 5.55
C LEU A 518 27.39 38.52 5.34
N ASP A 519 27.55 39.78 4.90
CA ASP A 519 28.78 40.58 5.10
C ASP A 519 28.68 42.00 4.49
N GLU A 520 27.65 42.77 4.85
CA GLU A 520 27.61 44.22 4.52
C GLU A 520 27.40 45.15 5.73
N ASN A 521 27.47 44.65 6.96
CA ASN A 521 27.41 45.50 8.16
C ASN A 521 28.62 45.26 9.06
N ASN A 522 29.79 45.75 8.65
CA ASN A 522 30.91 46.06 9.55
C ASN A 522 31.96 46.95 8.88
N ASN A 523 31.54 48.11 8.35
CA ASN A 523 32.45 49.21 8.04
C ASN A 523 31.79 50.54 8.42
N ASP A 524 31.81 50.83 9.71
CA ASP A 524 31.86 52.20 10.25
C ASP A 524 32.94 52.19 11.34
N ASN A 525 34.19 52.40 10.93
CA ASN A 525 35.19 53.18 11.67
C ASN A 525 36.53 53.30 10.91
N GLN A 526 36.91 54.56 10.70
CA GLN A 526 38.25 55.13 10.47
C GLN A 526 38.72 55.49 9.05
N HIS A 527 38.69 56.82 8.87
CA HIS A 527 39.41 57.76 8.00
C HIS A 527 38.94 57.98 6.56
#